data_AF-A0A9Q1KK90-F1
#
_entry.id   AF-A0A9Q1KK90-F1
#
_cell.length_a   1.000
_cell.length_b   1.000
_cell.length_c   1.000
_cell.angle_alpha   90.00
_cell.angle_beta   90.00
_cell.angle_gamma   90.00
#
_symmetry.space_group_name_H-M   'P 1'
#
loop_
_entity.id
_entity.type
_entity.pdbx_description
1 polymer ?
#
loop_
_entity_poly.entity_id
_entity_poly.type
_entity_poly.pdbx_seq_one_letter_code
_entity_poly.pdbx_strand_id
1 'polypeptide(L)'
;MASEAEVVGEPVVEEAADAGKQPHKLERKWAFWFDNQSKHKQGAAWGASLRKAYTFDTVEEFWWYIFKPSRLQGNADLHLFKAGIEPKWEDPQCANGGKWTVISSRKPDLDNMWLETLMALIGEQFDEGDEICGVVASVRAKQDKLSLWTKNAANEAVQALVQIYLTIFASRQRRA
;
A
#
# COMPACT_ATOMS: atom_id res chain seq x y z
N MET A 1 -33.64 -47.62 -26.27
CA MET A 1 -34.28 -46.30 -26.24
C MET A 1 -34.15 -45.78 -24.83
N ALA A 2 -33.71 -44.57 -24.49
CA ALA A 2 -33.04 -43.49 -25.18
C ALA A 2 -32.21 -42.79 -24.07
N SER A 3 -31.01 -42.36 -24.42
CA SER A 3 -30.06 -41.66 -23.56
C SER A 3 -30.55 -40.26 -23.21
N GLU A 4 -30.56 -39.90 -21.92
CA GLU A 4 -30.65 -38.50 -21.49
C GLU A 4 -29.26 -37.87 -21.60
N ALA A 5 -29.13 -36.91 -22.51
CA ALA A 5 -27.92 -36.14 -22.75
C ALA A 5 -27.85 -34.96 -21.77
N GLU A 6 -26.71 -34.86 -21.12
CA GLU A 6 -26.24 -33.76 -20.28
C GLU A 6 -26.09 -32.48 -21.12
N VAL A 7 -26.81 -31.40 -20.77
CA VAL A 7 -26.59 -30.07 -21.34
C VAL A 7 -25.64 -29.32 -20.42
N VAL A 8 -24.34 -29.52 -20.64
CA VAL A 8 -23.29 -28.67 -20.08
C VAL A 8 -23.33 -27.34 -20.81
N GLY A 9 -23.87 -26.30 -20.16
CA GLY A 9 -23.72 -24.93 -20.63
C GLY A 9 -22.30 -24.45 -20.35
N GLU A 10 -21.50 -24.29 -21.40
CA GLU A 10 -20.20 -23.61 -21.32
C GLU A 10 -20.41 -22.13 -20.92
N PRO A 11 -19.55 -21.56 -20.06
CA PRO A 11 -19.61 -20.14 -19.77
C PRO A 11 -19.10 -19.38 -21.00
N VAL A 12 -19.96 -18.53 -21.55
CA VAL A 12 -19.60 -17.55 -22.58
C VAL A 12 -18.58 -16.61 -21.96
N VAL A 13 -17.31 -16.80 -22.31
CA VAL A 13 -16.25 -15.85 -22.00
C VAL A 13 -16.43 -14.71 -22.98
N GLU A 14 -17.07 -13.61 -22.55
CA GLU A 14 -17.04 -12.36 -23.31
C GLU A 14 -15.61 -11.84 -23.32
N GLU A 15 -14.89 -12.19 -24.39
CA GLU A 15 -13.66 -11.53 -24.79
C GLU A 15 -14.03 -10.10 -25.26
N ALA A 16 -14.10 -9.17 -24.31
CA ALA A 16 -14.27 -7.76 -24.62
C ALA A 16 -12.99 -7.24 -25.28
N ALA A 17 -13.04 -7.11 -26.60
CA ALA A 17 -12.00 -6.57 -27.45
C ALA A 17 -11.46 -5.22 -26.95
N ASP A 18 -10.13 -5.12 -26.99
CA ASP A 18 -9.31 -3.95 -26.72
C ASP A 18 -9.58 -2.84 -27.76
N ALA A 19 -10.41 -1.87 -27.39
CA ALA A 19 -10.67 -0.68 -28.19
C ALA A 19 -10.66 0.57 -27.28
N GLY A 20 -9.55 1.29 -27.29
CA GLY A 20 -9.51 2.73 -26.96
C GLY A 20 -9.92 3.15 -25.55
N LYS A 21 -9.81 2.29 -24.54
CA LYS A 21 -10.11 2.68 -23.15
C LYS A 21 -9.06 3.69 -22.66
N GLN A 22 -9.50 4.93 -22.42
CA GLN A 22 -8.72 5.91 -21.66
C GLN A 22 -8.39 5.30 -20.29
N PRO A 23 -7.14 5.40 -19.82
CA PRO A 23 -6.74 4.79 -18.57
C PRO A 23 -7.53 5.41 -17.40
N HIS A 24 -7.83 4.61 -16.39
CA HIS A 24 -8.64 5.03 -15.25
C HIS A 24 -7.81 5.95 -14.35
N LYS A 25 -8.09 7.25 -14.41
CA LYS A 25 -7.39 8.26 -13.60
C LYS A 25 -7.72 8.13 -12.12
N LEU A 26 -6.69 8.25 -11.29
CA LEU A 26 -6.82 8.33 -9.85
C LEU A 26 -7.12 9.77 -9.43
N GLU A 27 -7.82 9.93 -8.31
CA GLU A 27 -8.08 11.24 -7.69
C GLU A 27 -6.77 11.95 -7.32
N ARG A 28 -5.79 11.19 -6.82
CA ARG A 28 -4.49 11.69 -6.39
C ARG A 28 -3.35 10.96 -7.10
N LYS A 29 -2.27 11.68 -7.36
CA LYS A 29 -1.01 11.10 -7.83
C LYS A 29 -0.26 10.48 -6.66
N TRP A 30 0.32 9.31 -6.88
CA TRP A 30 1.05 8.59 -5.86
C TRP A 30 2.46 8.26 -6.32
N ALA A 31 3.39 8.18 -5.37
CA ALA A 31 4.80 7.88 -5.62
C ALA A 31 5.29 6.73 -4.74
N PHE A 32 5.85 5.71 -5.40
CA PHE A 32 6.59 4.66 -4.71
C PHE A 32 8.00 5.13 -4.37
N TRP A 33 8.43 4.80 -3.16
CA TRP A 33 9.80 4.97 -2.72
C TRP A 33 10.31 3.68 -2.10
N PHE A 34 11.62 3.49 -2.20
CA PHE A 34 12.31 2.33 -1.65
C PHE A 34 13.48 2.78 -0.80
N ASP A 35 13.62 2.20 0.38
CA ASP A 35 14.76 2.42 1.25
C ASP A 35 15.39 1.09 1.65
N ASN A 36 16.69 0.95 1.41
CA ASN A 36 17.45 -0.23 1.79
C ASN A 36 18.28 0.07 3.04
N GLN A 37 17.72 -0.26 4.21
CA GLN A 37 18.37 -0.02 5.48
C GLN A 37 19.59 -0.91 5.73
N SER A 38 19.76 -2.02 5.01
CA SER A 38 20.97 -2.85 5.12
C SER A 38 22.25 -2.13 4.70
N LYS A 39 22.13 -1.08 3.87
CA LYS A 39 23.25 -0.29 3.36
C LYS A 39 23.48 1.01 4.16
N HIS A 40 22.74 1.24 5.23
CA HIS A 40 22.98 2.40 6.09
C HIS A 40 24.34 2.27 6.76
N LYS A 41 25.30 3.07 6.27
CA LYS A 41 26.58 3.26 6.97
C LYS A 41 26.32 4.03 8.26
N GLN A 42 26.96 3.63 9.35
CA GLN A 42 26.92 4.40 10.61
C GLN A 42 27.32 5.86 10.34
N GLY A 43 26.49 6.80 10.79
CA GLY A 43 26.70 8.25 10.60
C GLY A 43 26.17 8.83 9.28
N ALA A 44 25.56 8.03 8.41
CA ALA A 44 24.87 8.56 7.23
C ALA A 44 23.61 9.33 7.63
N ALA A 45 23.35 10.46 6.95
CA ALA A 45 22.11 11.20 7.09
C ALA A 45 20.89 10.31 6.80
N TRP A 46 19.83 10.47 7.58
CA TRP A 46 18.60 9.71 7.41
C TRP A 46 18.00 9.98 6.02
N GLY A 47 17.53 8.93 5.34
CA GLY A 47 17.02 9.04 3.97
C GLY A 47 18.10 9.08 2.87
N ALA A 48 19.39 8.92 3.18
CA ALA A 48 20.45 8.84 2.15
C ALA A 48 20.30 7.65 1.19
N SER A 49 19.64 6.57 1.64
CA SER A 49 19.34 5.38 0.85
C SER A 49 17.90 5.37 0.29
N LEU A 50 17.08 6.36 0.64
CA LEU A 50 15.72 6.50 0.15
C LEU A 50 15.76 6.95 -1.32
N ARG A 51 15.13 6.15 -2.19
CA ARG A 51 15.06 6.41 -3.62
C ARG A 51 13.62 6.44 -4.08
N LYS A 52 13.24 7.49 -4.80
CA LYS A 52 11.98 7.55 -5.53
C LYS A 52 12.06 6.54 -6.68
N ALA A 53 11.11 5.61 -6.74
CA ALA A 53 11.06 4.59 -7.78
C ALA A 53 10.22 5.07 -8.95
N TYR A 54 8.91 5.27 -8.71
CA TYR A 54 7.96 5.60 -9.77
C TYR A 54 6.84 6.49 -9.23
N THR A 55 6.24 7.29 -10.11
CA THR A 55 5.05 8.09 -9.81
C THR A 55 3.98 7.76 -10.84
N PHE A 56 2.77 7.50 -10.38
CA PHE A 56 1.64 7.10 -11.20
C PHE A 56 0.41 7.95 -10.90
N ASP A 57 -0.48 8.01 -11.87
CA ASP A 57 -1.77 8.69 -11.74
C ASP A 57 -2.95 7.91 -12.34
N THR A 58 -2.73 6.63 -12.67
CA THR A 58 -3.76 5.72 -13.20
C THR A 58 -3.81 4.39 -12.46
N VAL A 59 -4.96 3.71 -12.52
CA VAL A 59 -5.16 2.37 -11.94
C VAL A 59 -4.33 1.32 -12.67
N GLU A 60 -4.17 1.45 -13.99
CA GLU A 60 -3.39 0.52 -14.82
C GLU A 60 -1.91 0.57 -14.44
N GLU A 61 -1.34 1.77 -14.31
CA GLU A 61 0.02 1.95 -13.82
C GLU A 61 0.17 1.37 -12.41
N PHE A 62 -0.80 1.60 -11.52
CA PHE A 62 -0.79 1.02 -10.18
C PHE A 62 -0.60 -0.50 -10.21
N TRP A 63 -1.41 -1.22 -11.00
CA TRP A 63 -1.31 -2.68 -11.10
C TRP A 63 -0.04 -3.15 -11.78
N TRP A 64 0.51 -2.37 -12.71
CA TRP A 64 1.77 -2.70 -13.36
C TRP A 64 2.96 -2.60 -12.40
N TYR A 65 2.96 -1.60 -11.51
CA TYR A 65 4.09 -1.28 -10.64
C TYR A 65 3.92 -1.78 -9.19
N ILE A 66 2.87 -2.55 -8.89
CA ILE A 66 2.67 -3.03 -7.51
C ILE A 66 3.71 -4.09 -7.13
N PHE A 67 4.48 -3.80 -6.09
CA PHE A 67 5.49 -4.71 -5.53
C PHE A 67 5.00 -5.35 -4.23
N LYS A 68 5.27 -6.65 -4.08
CA LYS A 68 5.05 -7.38 -2.83
C LYS A 68 6.21 -7.16 -1.87
N PRO A 69 5.97 -6.71 -0.63
CA PRO A 69 6.99 -6.55 0.39
C PRO A 69 7.83 -7.82 0.62
N SER A 70 7.23 -9.01 0.55
CA SER A 70 7.94 -10.29 0.72
C SER A 70 9.08 -10.54 -0.27
N ARG A 71 9.07 -9.85 -1.43
CA ARG A 71 10.13 -9.94 -2.46
C ARG A 71 11.31 -9.01 -2.20
N LEU A 72 11.20 -8.12 -1.21
CA LEU A 72 12.30 -7.22 -0.87
C LEU A 72 13.42 -7.96 -0.14
N GLN A 73 14.65 -7.46 -0.32
CA GLN A 73 15.78 -7.88 0.49
C GLN A 73 15.51 -7.53 1.96
N GLY A 74 16.01 -8.35 2.89
CA GLY A 74 15.82 -8.12 4.32
C GLY A 74 16.34 -6.75 4.75
N ASN A 75 15.65 -6.13 5.73
CA ASN A 75 15.91 -4.77 6.20
C ASN A 75 15.70 -3.70 5.12
N ALA A 76 14.55 -3.76 4.45
CA ALA A 76 14.13 -2.77 3.47
C ALA A 76 12.74 -2.22 3.81
N ASP A 77 12.46 -1.02 3.31
CA ASP A 77 11.17 -0.36 3.40
C ASP A 77 10.64 -0.04 2.01
N LEU A 78 9.36 -0.34 1.81
CA LEU A 78 8.58 0.10 0.65
C LEU A 78 7.60 1.17 1.10
N HIS A 79 7.58 2.29 0.41
CA HIS A 79 6.73 3.42 0.75
C HIS A 79 5.82 3.74 -0.43
N LEU A 80 4.55 4.04 -0.17
CA LEU A 80 3.65 4.69 -1.11
C LEU A 80 3.14 5.97 -0.48
N PHE A 81 3.49 7.12 -1.05
CA PHE A 81 3.11 8.44 -0.53
C PHE A 81 2.47 9.26 -1.63
N LYS A 82 1.63 10.22 -1.25
CA LYS A 82 1.08 11.20 -2.20
C LYS A 82 2.22 11.92 -2.91
N ALA A 83 2.05 12.18 -4.20
CA ALA A 83 3.08 12.85 -4.98
C ALA A 83 3.37 14.25 -4.41
N GLY A 84 4.66 14.55 -4.26
CA GLY A 84 5.12 15.81 -3.65
C GLY A 84 5.33 15.73 -2.13
N ILE A 85 4.97 14.61 -1.49
CA ILE A 85 5.34 14.30 -0.11
C ILE A 85 6.51 13.31 -0.15
N GLU A 86 7.65 13.70 0.40
CA GLU A 86 8.72 12.74 0.65
C GLU A 86 8.38 11.96 1.93
N PRO A 87 8.63 10.64 1.99
CA PRO A 87 8.41 9.85 3.18
C PRO A 87 9.50 10.16 4.21
N LYS A 88 9.54 11.42 4.66
CA LYS A 88 10.51 12.01 5.55
C LYS A 88 9.81 12.71 6.70
N TRP A 89 10.29 12.51 7.92
CA TRP A 89 9.77 13.22 9.08
C TRP A 89 10.05 14.74 9.00
N GLU A 90 11.06 15.11 8.19
CA GLU A 90 11.41 16.49 7.85
C GLU A 90 10.47 17.12 6.81
N ASP A 91 9.64 16.32 6.12
CA ASP A 91 8.65 16.86 5.19
C ASP A 91 7.60 17.66 5.99
N PRO A 92 7.41 18.96 5.69
CA PRO A 92 6.50 19.81 6.45
C PRO A 92 5.06 19.29 6.51
N GLN A 93 4.63 18.50 5.51
CA GLN A 93 3.26 18.00 5.43
C GLN A 93 2.97 16.88 6.43
N CYS A 94 3.98 16.15 6.89
CA CYS A 94 3.80 15.05 7.84
C CYS A 94 4.51 15.28 9.18
N ALA A 95 5.22 16.41 9.34
CA ALA A 95 5.97 16.75 10.54
C ALA A 95 5.10 16.89 11.81
N ASN A 96 3.86 17.38 11.67
CA ASN A 96 2.88 17.50 12.76
C ASN A 96 1.92 16.30 12.85
N GLY A 97 2.26 15.24 12.12
CA GLY A 97 1.42 14.08 11.90
C GLY A 97 1.60 12.96 12.91
N GLY A 98 0.85 11.88 12.70
CA GLY A 98 0.97 10.62 13.43
C GLY A 98 1.45 9.48 12.54
N LYS A 99 2.08 8.47 13.14
CA LYS A 99 2.46 7.21 12.50
C LYS A 99 1.85 6.02 13.23
N TRP A 100 0.84 5.41 12.64
CA TRP A 100 0.20 4.21 13.18
C TRP A 100 0.86 2.98 12.63
N THR A 101 1.21 2.03 13.48
CA THR A 101 1.95 0.83 13.06
C THR A 101 1.28 -0.42 13.56
N VAL A 102 0.99 -1.34 12.65
CA VAL A 102 0.62 -2.72 12.97
C VAL A 102 1.74 -3.66 12.62
N ILE A 103 1.82 -4.71 13.40
CA ILE A 103 2.85 -5.72 13.27
C ILE A 103 2.27 -6.89 12.50
N SER A 104 2.97 -7.31 11.45
CA SER A 104 2.67 -8.55 10.75
C SER A 104 3.25 -9.74 11.50
N SER A 105 2.44 -10.80 11.67
CA SER A 105 2.89 -12.05 12.28
C SER A 105 3.59 -12.97 11.28
N ARG A 106 3.15 -12.96 10.01
CA ARG A 106 3.74 -13.76 8.93
C ARG A 106 4.04 -12.90 7.69
N LYS A 107 4.91 -13.40 6.81
CA LYS A 107 5.23 -12.74 5.53
C LYS A 107 4.02 -12.57 4.60
N PRO A 108 3.15 -13.59 4.39
CA PRO A 108 1.96 -13.45 3.55
C PRO A 108 0.98 -12.40 4.09
N ASP A 109 0.86 -12.30 5.43
CA ASP A 109 0.00 -11.30 6.06
C ASP A 109 0.45 -9.87 5.69
N LEU A 110 1.76 -9.59 5.63
CA LEU A 110 2.26 -8.29 5.24
C LEU A 110 1.93 -7.97 3.78
N ASP A 111 2.08 -8.93 2.86
CA ASP A 111 1.73 -8.73 1.45
C ASP A 111 0.25 -8.40 1.28
N ASN A 112 -0.63 -9.10 2.00
CA ASN A 112 -2.07 -8.87 1.97
C ASN A 112 -2.42 -7.50 2.58
N MET A 113 -1.95 -7.20 3.79
CA MET A 113 -2.20 -5.91 4.45
C MET A 113 -1.69 -4.75 3.59
N TRP A 114 -0.52 -4.92 2.95
CA TRP A 114 0.04 -3.95 2.03
C TRP A 114 -0.90 -3.72 0.84
N LEU A 115 -1.23 -4.76 0.08
CA LEU A 115 -2.10 -4.67 -1.09
C LEU A 115 -3.46 -4.05 -0.76
N GLU A 116 -4.12 -4.53 0.30
CA GLU A 116 -5.43 -4.03 0.75
C GLU A 116 -5.34 -2.55 1.13
N THR A 117 -4.28 -2.14 1.83
CA THR A 117 -4.07 -0.73 2.18
C THR A 117 -3.80 0.13 0.94
N LEU A 118 -2.99 -0.32 -0.02
CA LEU A 118 -2.75 0.44 -1.24
C LEU A 118 -4.04 0.64 -2.03
N MET A 119 -4.85 -0.42 -2.20
CA MET A 119 -6.12 -0.33 -2.91
C MET A 119 -7.09 0.63 -2.22
N ALA A 120 -7.15 0.63 -0.89
CA ALA A 120 -7.98 1.56 -0.15
C ALA A 120 -7.52 3.01 -0.26
N LEU A 121 -6.20 3.25 -0.31
CA LEU A 121 -5.64 4.59 -0.49
C LEU A 121 -5.94 5.14 -1.88
N ILE A 122 -5.59 4.41 -2.94
CA ILE A 122 -5.81 4.89 -4.31
C ILE A 122 -7.29 4.94 -4.70
N GLY A 123 -8.10 4.08 -4.07
CA GLY A 123 -9.55 4.03 -4.25
C GLY A 123 -10.32 4.97 -3.33
N GLU A 124 -9.63 5.82 -2.55
CA GLU A 124 -10.24 6.86 -1.70
C GLU A 124 -11.28 6.31 -0.72
N GLN A 125 -10.97 5.18 -0.09
CA GLN A 125 -11.87 4.50 0.85
C GLN A 125 -11.83 5.06 2.28
N PHE A 126 -11.06 6.12 2.50
CA PHE A 126 -10.98 6.82 3.79
C PHE A 126 -11.77 8.12 3.69
N ASP A 127 -12.74 8.33 4.58
CA ASP A 127 -13.57 9.54 4.60
C ASP A 127 -12.73 10.82 4.73
N GLU A 128 -11.60 10.75 5.43
CA GLU A 128 -10.61 11.82 5.57
C GLU A 128 -9.29 11.46 4.87
N GLY A 129 -9.39 10.93 3.64
CA GLY A 129 -8.24 10.52 2.84
C GLY A 129 -7.18 11.61 2.67
N ASP A 130 -7.56 12.89 2.70
CA ASP A 130 -6.63 14.02 2.62
C ASP A 130 -5.65 14.12 3.77
N GLU A 131 -6.05 13.67 4.96
CA GLU A 131 -5.22 13.64 6.16
C GLU A 131 -4.16 12.53 6.11
N ILE A 132 -4.28 11.58 5.19
CA ILE A 132 -3.28 10.52 5.02
C ILE A 132 -2.14 11.02 4.12
N CYS A 133 -0.90 10.88 4.58
CA CYS A 133 0.30 11.14 3.80
C CYS A 133 0.67 9.94 2.92
N GLY A 134 0.61 8.74 3.48
CA GLY A 134 1.08 7.53 2.82
C GLY A 134 1.19 6.32 3.75
N VAL A 135 1.75 5.24 3.21
CA VAL A 135 1.94 3.97 3.89
C VAL A 135 3.35 3.43 3.69
N VAL A 136 3.87 2.71 4.68
CA VAL A 136 5.18 2.06 4.68
C VAL A 136 5.05 0.60 5.06
N ALA A 137 5.54 -0.30 4.22
CA ALA A 137 5.78 -1.69 4.58
C ALA A 137 7.27 -1.86 4.93
N SER A 138 7.54 -2.26 6.16
CA SER A 138 8.88 -2.45 6.70
C SER A 138 9.18 -3.94 6.86
N VAL A 139 10.11 -4.44 6.06
CA VAL A 139 10.57 -5.84 6.10
C VAL A 139 11.79 -5.93 6.99
N ARG A 140 11.74 -6.74 8.05
CA ARG A 140 12.82 -6.89 9.03
C ARG A 140 13.07 -8.36 9.34
N ALA A 141 14.28 -8.67 9.81
CA ALA A 141 14.64 -10.04 10.18
C ALA A 141 13.78 -10.59 11.34
N LYS A 142 13.42 -9.74 12.31
CA LYS A 142 12.64 -10.14 13.49
C LYS A 142 11.15 -10.02 13.26
N GLN A 143 10.70 -8.87 12.74
CA GLN A 143 9.29 -8.55 12.72
C GLN A 143 8.94 -7.50 11.67
N ASP A 144 8.10 -7.93 10.74
CA ASP A 144 7.58 -7.12 9.65
C ASP A 144 6.48 -6.17 10.17
N LYS A 145 6.41 -4.97 9.60
CA LYS A 145 5.49 -3.92 10.06
C LYS A 145 4.83 -3.22 8.88
N LEU A 146 3.59 -2.80 9.07
CA LEU A 146 2.90 -1.87 8.19
C LEU A 146 2.59 -0.60 8.96
N SER A 147 2.95 0.56 8.39
CA SER A 147 2.74 1.86 9.04
C SER A 147 2.00 2.84 8.14
N LEU A 148 0.94 3.46 8.64
CA LEU A 148 0.23 4.56 7.97
C LEU A 148 0.66 5.90 8.56
N TRP A 149 0.88 6.90 7.71
CA TRP A 149 1.30 8.24 8.09
C TRP A 149 0.15 9.23 7.85
N THR A 150 -0.08 10.11 8.81
CA THR A 150 -1.10 11.16 8.74
C THR A 150 -0.43 12.54 8.80
N LYS A 151 -1.13 13.59 8.37
CA LYS A 151 -0.64 14.98 8.33
C LYS A 151 -0.77 15.68 9.67
N ASN A 152 -1.88 15.44 10.38
CA ASN A 152 -2.21 16.12 11.63
C ASN A 152 -2.57 15.13 12.75
N ALA A 153 -1.68 15.02 13.74
CA ALA A 153 -1.91 14.18 14.93
C ALA A 153 -3.05 14.69 15.84
N ALA A 154 -3.39 15.99 15.77
CA ALA A 154 -4.45 16.57 16.58
C ALA A 154 -5.86 16.25 16.06
N ASN A 155 -5.99 15.73 14.83
CA ASN A 155 -7.26 15.23 14.34
C ASN A 155 -7.53 13.82 14.89
N GLU A 156 -8.04 13.77 16.13
CA GLU A 156 -8.30 12.53 16.87
C GLU A 156 -9.24 11.57 16.13
N ALA A 157 -10.20 12.10 15.35
CA ALA A 157 -11.12 11.29 14.57
C ALA A 157 -10.35 10.47 13.53
N VAL A 158 -9.48 11.10 12.75
CA VAL A 158 -8.64 10.42 11.75
C VAL A 158 -7.67 9.45 12.41
N GLN A 159 -7.05 9.87 13.50
CA GLN A 159 -6.16 9.02 14.28
C GLN A 159 -6.88 7.72 14.70
N ALA A 160 -8.10 7.83 15.22
CA ALA A 160 -8.92 6.69 15.61
C ALA A 160 -9.33 5.82 14.41
N LEU A 161 -9.74 6.44 13.30
CA LEU A 161 -10.20 5.75 12.09
C LEU A 161 -9.06 4.92 11.46
N VAL A 162 -7.88 5.52 11.31
CA VAL A 162 -6.67 4.85 10.82
C VAL A 162 -6.28 3.68 11.75
N GLN A 163 -6.32 3.89 13.07
CA GLN A 163 -6.01 2.84 14.02
C GLN A 163 -7.01 1.67 13.95
N ILE A 164 -8.31 1.95 13.84
CA ILE A 164 -9.35 0.92 13.68
C ILE A 164 -9.13 0.16 12.38
N TYR A 165 -8.92 0.87 11.27
CA TYR A 165 -8.69 0.27 9.95
C TYR A 165 -7.52 -0.73 10.00
N LEU A 166 -6.34 -0.29 10.45
CA LEU A 166 -5.16 -1.14 10.55
C LEU A 166 -5.37 -2.33 11.51
N THR A 167 -6.09 -2.11 12.62
CA THR A 167 -6.38 -3.17 13.59
C THR A 167 -7.29 -4.24 13.00
N ILE A 168 -8.32 -3.84 12.24
CA ILE A 168 -9.24 -4.77 11.58
C ILE A 168 -8.47 -5.64 10.59
N PHE A 169 -7.63 -5.06 9.73
CA PHE A 169 -6.81 -5.83 8.79
C PHE A 169 -5.87 -6.80 9.49
N ALA A 170 -5.11 -6.32 10.48
CA ALA A 170 -4.21 -7.18 11.26
C ALA A 170 -4.97 -8.30 12.01
N SER A 171 -6.24 -8.08 12.37
CA SER A 171 -7.07 -9.10 13.02
C SER A 171 -7.61 -10.15 12.04
N ARG A 172 -7.92 -9.76 10.80
CA ARG A 172 -8.41 -10.67 9.74
C ARG A 172 -7.33 -11.66 9.32
N GLN A 173 -6.10 -11.17 9.12
CA GLN A 173 -4.98 -12.02 8.69
C GLN A 173 -4.56 -13.06 9.75
N ARG A 174 -4.87 -12.83 11.04
CA ARG A 174 -4.60 -13.80 12.12
C ARG A 174 -5.60 -14.96 12.20
N ARG A 175 -6.76 -14.85 11.55
CA ARG A 175 -7.82 -15.88 11.58
C ARG A 175 -7.79 -16.80 10.37
N ALA A 176 -6.97 -16.49 9.36
CA ALA A 176 -6.78 -17.28 8.14
C ALA A 176 -5.49 -18.11 8.21
#